data_AF-A0A971R286-F1
#
_entry.id   AF-A0A971R286-F1
#
_cell.length_a   1.000
_cell.length_b   1.000
_cell.length_c   1.000
_cell.angle_alpha   90.00
_cell.angle_beta   90.00
_cell.angle_gamma   90.00
#
_symmetry.space_group_name_H-M   'P 1'
#
loop_
_entity.id
_entity.type
_entity.pdbx_description
1 polymer ?
#
loop_
_entity_poly.entity_id
_entity_poly.type
_entity_poly.pdbx_seq_one_letter_code
_entity_poly.pdbx_strand_id
1 'polypeptide(L)'
;MTDLKKAWLVVYSGLGVNLTLGVLYSWSIISAALIDNYGWSATQTQIPYMLASAVFALTMVPGGKLQDRLGPKPVLLISSVLAGLGFILSGLNLTVAGLTLFFGVVFGLAMGFGYASPTPAAVKWFHPEHRGLISGIVVSGFGLAPVYIAPLTSSLIGLLGLPATLITLGIIFFLVVFSLSFTISNPPPGFRRIELKRRPARAHQITAKDYKVREMVKTVQFYLLWTMFFFGTFAGLLIIGQMSKIGLEQASISNGFLLVVVYAIFNFIGRVTWGTISDYLGRTITLLTMFLIQAVVYFSFAALTSPVALLIGKSLVGFTFGGMLAIFPVITADFYGMKNLGVNYGVMITAWGVGGILGPLLGGIARDITGGYGISYLVSAILSIAGAAISLLVRHPDRESRSLK
;
A
#
# COMPACT_ATOMS: atom_id res chain seq x y z
N MET A 1 -7.64 0.32 31.14
CA MET A 1 -6.48 0.43 30.22
C MET A 1 -6.11 1.91 30.12
N THR A 2 -4.86 2.31 30.35
CA THR A 2 -4.42 3.70 30.19
C THR A 2 -4.58 4.18 28.74
N ASP A 3 -4.82 5.47 28.49
CA ASP A 3 -5.00 6.01 27.15
C ASP A 3 -3.84 5.70 26.19
N LEU A 4 -2.60 5.72 26.69
CA LEU A 4 -1.42 5.32 25.92
C LEU A 4 -1.48 3.88 25.43
N LYS A 5 -1.85 2.94 26.33
CA LYS A 5 -2.04 1.52 25.99
C LYS A 5 -3.16 1.34 24.96
N LYS A 6 -4.26 2.12 25.09
CA LYS A 6 -5.37 2.09 24.13
C LYS A 6 -4.93 2.55 22.75
N ALA A 7 -4.21 3.67 22.66
CA ALA A 7 -3.70 4.19 21.40
C ALA A 7 -2.78 3.18 20.69
N TRP A 8 -1.85 2.56 21.43
CA TRP A 8 -0.99 1.52 20.87
C TRP A 8 -1.75 0.26 20.45
N LEU A 9 -2.78 -0.14 21.21
CA LEU A 9 -3.66 -1.22 20.79
C LEU A 9 -4.32 -0.91 19.45
N VAL A 10 -4.82 0.32 19.23
CA VAL A 10 -5.40 0.74 17.94
C VAL A 10 -4.36 0.63 16.81
N VAL A 11 -3.10 1.02 17.07
CA VAL A 11 -2.00 0.92 16.10
C VAL A 11 -1.71 -0.53 15.72
N TYR A 12 -1.49 -1.41 16.70
CA TYR A 12 -1.15 -2.81 16.44
C TYR A 12 -2.31 -3.60 15.85
N SER A 13 -3.55 -3.28 16.24
CA SER A 13 -4.73 -3.86 15.59
C SER A 13 -4.86 -3.39 14.16
N GLY A 14 -4.53 -2.13 13.86
CA GLY A 14 -4.48 -1.64 12.48
C GLY A 14 -3.42 -2.33 11.64
N LEU A 15 -2.25 -2.59 12.22
CA LEU A 15 -1.21 -3.44 11.62
C LEU A 15 -1.78 -4.83 11.34
N GLY A 16 -2.44 -5.47 12.31
CA GLY A 16 -3.01 -6.82 12.14
C GLY A 16 -4.08 -6.91 11.03
N VAL A 17 -4.95 -5.90 10.92
CA VAL A 17 -5.92 -5.80 9.83
C VAL A 17 -5.19 -5.73 8.48
N ASN A 18 -4.21 -4.84 8.35
CA ASN A 18 -3.44 -4.70 7.11
C ASN A 18 -2.56 -5.93 6.80
N LEU A 19 -2.08 -6.62 7.83
CA LEU A 19 -1.33 -7.86 7.71
C LEU A 19 -2.21 -8.96 7.09
N THR A 20 -3.47 -9.03 7.51
CA THR A 20 -4.48 -9.96 6.98
C THR A 20 -4.84 -9.65 5.54
N LEU A 21 -5.12 -8.38 5.25
CA LEU A 21 -5.57 -7.94 3.92
C LEU A 21 -4.44 -7.86 2.89
N GLY A 22 -3.17 -7.92 3.34
CA GLY A 22 -1.99 -7.87 2.49
C GLY A 22 -1.75 -9.10 1.61
N VAL A 23 -2.63 -10.11 1.67
CA VAL A 23 -2.60 -11.32 0.80
C VAL A 23 -2.51 -10.99 -0.70
N LEU A 24 -2.97 -9.80 -1.12
CA LEU A 24 -2.82 -9.32 -2.49
C LEU A 24 -1.36 -9.39 -2.98
N TYR A 25 -0.38 -9.12 -2.10
CA TYR A 25 1.04 -9.20 -2.43
C TYR A 25 1.59 -10.63 -2.47
N SER A 26 0.81 -11.62 -2.04
CA SER A 26 1.11 -13.06 -2.14
C SER A 26 0.35 -13.75 -3.28
N TRP A 27 -0.33 -12.99 -4.15
CA TRP A 27 -1.13 -13.53 -5.25
C TRP A 27 -0.36 -14.51 -6.15
N SER A 28 0.95 -14.30 -6.32
CA SER A 28 1.80 -15.16 -7.15
C SER A 28 1.76 -16.64 -6.74
N ILE A 29 1.51 -16.96 -5.46
CA ILE A 29 1.39 -18.34 -4.98
C ILE A 29 0.08 -18.98 -5.46
N ILE A 30 -1.03 -18.23 -5.38
CA ILE A 30 -2.34 -18.65 -5.89
C ILE A 30 -2.30 -18.76 -7.41
N SER A 31 -1.69 -17.77 -8.08
CA SER A 31 -1.52 -17.73 -9.54
C SER A 31 -0.70 -18.92 -10.05
N ALA A 32 0.41 -19.29 -9.40
CA ALA A 32 1.19 -20.47 -9.76
C ALA A 32 0.34 -21.74 -9.64
N ALA A 33 -0.38 -21.94 -8.53
CA ALA A 33 -1.25 -23.10 -8.36
C ALA A 33 -2.39 -23.18 -9.39
N LEU A 34 -2.94 -22.04 -9.85
CA LEU A 34 -3.94 -22.00 -10.92
C LEU A 34 -3.35 -22.42 -12.29
N ILE A 35 -2.11 -22.05 -12.57
CA ILE A 35 -1.41 -22.45 -13.79
C ILE A 35 -1.08 -23.94 -13.73
N ASP A 36 -0.39 -24.36 -12.67
CA ASP A 36 0.21 -25.69 -12.57
C ASP A 36 -0.85 -26.80 -12.41
N ASN A 37 -1.94 -26.53 -11.68
CA ASN A 37 -2.93 -27.56 -11.34
C ASN A 37 -4.27 -27.40 -12.06
N TYR A 38 -4.55 -26.23 -12.64
CA TYR A 38 -5.85 -25.93 -13.28
C TYR A 38 -5.73 -25.44 -14.72
N GLY A 39 -4.51 -25.40 -15.28
CA GLY A 39 -4.29 -25.10 -16.70
C GLY A 39 -4.61 -23.66 -17.10
N TRP A 40 -4.65 -22.72 -16.15
CA TRP A 40 -4.87 -21.32 -16.48
C TRP A 40 -3.66 -20.75 -17.21
N SER A 41 -3.89 -19.82 -18.12
CA SER A 41 -2.81 -19.01 -18.70
C SER A 41 -2.33 -17.95 -17.71
N ALA A 42 -1.08 -17.51 -17.86
CA ALA A 42 -0.54 -16.41 -17.06
C ALA A 42 -1.45 -15.17 -17.10
N THR A 43 -1.97 -14.80 -18.28
CA THR A 43 -2.89 -13.67 -18.46
C THR A 43 -4.20 -13.87 -17.69
N GLN A 44 -4.81 -15.06 -17.74
CA GLN A 44 -6.05 -15.34 -17.01
C GLN A 44 -5.89 -15.14 -15.50
N THR A 45 -4.72 -15.51 -14.94
CA THR A 45 -4.45 -15.31 -13.51
C THR A 45 -4.28 -13.84 -13.12
N GLN A 46 -4.00 -12.93 -14.05
CA GLN A 46 -3.86 -11.51 -13.74
C GLN A 46 -5.20 -10.77 -13.66
N ILE A 47 -6.25 -11.27 -14.34
CA ILE A 47 -7.56 -10.61 -14.40
C ILE A 47 -8.16 -10.38 -12.99
N PRO A 48 -8.24 -11.40 -12.11
CA PRO A 48 -8.74 -11.20 -10.75
C PRO A 48 -7.90 -10.22 -9.93
N TYR A 49 -6.56 -10.28 -10.08
CA TYR A 49 -5.62 -9.42 -9.37
C TYR A 49 -5.74 -7.95 -9.76
N MET A 50 -5.81 -7.67 -11.06
CA MET A 50 -5.98 -6.32 -11.59
C MET A 50 -7.31 -5.72 -11.13
N LEU A 51 -8.39 -6.51 -11.19
CA LEU A 51 -9.70 -6.07 -10.73
C LEU A 51 -9.71 -5.84 -9.21
N ALA A 52 -9.10 -6.73 -8.42
CA ALA A 52 -8.94 -6.56 -6.97
C ALA A 52 -8.23 -5.25 -6.63
N SER A 53 -7.16 -4.94 -7.34
CA SER A 53 -6.38 -3.71 -7.14
C SER A 53 -7.18 -2.46 -7.52
N ALA A 54 -7.93 -2.52 -8.63
CA ALA A 54 -8.80 -1.43 -9.07
C ALA A 54 -9.93 -1.16 -8.06
N VAL A 55 -10.66 -2.22 -7.69
CA VAL A 55 -11.78 -2.14 -6.74
C VAL A 55 -11.29 -1.70 -5.38
N PHE A 56 -10.14 -2.19 -4.91
CA PHE A 56 -9.50 -1.73 -3.69
C PHE A 56 -9.30 -0.21 -3.70
N ALA A 57 -8.62 0.32 -4.71
CA ALA A 57 -8.31 1.74 -4.78
C ALA A 57 -9.56 2.62 -4.91
N LEU A 58 -10.57 2.18 -5.68
CA LEU A 58 -11.83 2.92 -5.83
C LEU A 58 -12.66 2.91 -4.55
N THR A 59 -12.67 1.77 -3.83
CA THR A 59 -13.45 1.58 -2.61
C THR A 59 -12.88 2.36 -1.42
N MET A 60 -11.61 2.74 -1.47
CA MET A 60 -11.02 3.64 -0.47
C MET A 60 -11.78 4.97 -0.35
N VAL A 61 -12.40 5.48 -1.43
CA VAL A 61 -13.20 6.72 -1.38
C VAL A 61 -14.48 6.56 -0.55
N PRO A 62 -15.43 5.65 -0.88
CA PRO A 62 -16.60 5.42 -0.05
C PRO A 62 -16.24 4.86 1.34
N GLY A 63 -15.22 4.00 1.44
CA GLY A 63 -14.75 3.47 2.72
C GLY A 63 -14.20 4.55 3.64
N GLY A 64 -13.39 5.46 3.11
CA GLY A 64 -12.89 6.63 3.83
C GLY A 64 -14.00 7.58 4.26
N LYS A 65 -15.00 7.82 3.40
CA LYS A 65 -16.18 8.64 3.73
C LYS A 65 -17.03 8.01 4.84
N LEU A 66 -17.20 6.69 4.80
CA LEU A 66 -17.96 5.96 5.81
C LEU A 66 -17.22 5.97 7.14
N GLN A 67 -15.90 5.79 7.12
CA GLN A 67 -15.00 5.88 8.26
C GLN A 67 -15.05 7.27 8.91
N ASP A 68 -15.00 8.34 8.13
CA ASP A 68 -15.07 9.70 8.66
C ASP A 68 -16.43 10.01 9.32
N ARG A 69 -17.52 9.35 8.89
CA ARG A 69 -18.87 9.56 9.41
C ARG A 69 -19.25 8.66 10.59
N LEU A 70 -18.98 7.35 10.47
CA LEU A 70 -19.43 6.33 11.42
C LEU A 70 -18.31 5.85 12.36
N GLY A 71 -17.07 6.24 12.08
CA GLY A 71 -15.89 5.70 12.75
C GLY A 71 -15.45 4.34 12.20
N PRO A 72 -14.35 3.78 12.74
CA PRO A 72 -13.63 2.69 12.08
C PRO A 72 -14.32 1.34 12.21
N LYS A 73 -15.00 1.10 13.33
CA LYS A 73 -15.55 -0.22 13.66
C LYS A 73 -16.61 -0.69 12.65
N PRO A 74 -17.67 0.08 12.31
CA PRO A 74 -18.67 -0.39 11.33
C PRO A 74 -18.06 -0.72 9.97
N VAL A 75 -17.09 0.09 9.52
CA VAL A 75 -16.41 -0.11 8.24
C VAL A 75 -15.54 -1.37 8.25
N LEU A 76 -14.85 -1.64 9.36
CA LEU A 76 -14.06 -2.85 9.54
C LEU A 76 -14.92 -4.11 9.65
N LEU A 77 -16.13 -4.04 10.22
CA LEU A 77 -17.08 -5.15 10.22
C LEU A 77 -17.58 -5.48 8.82
N ILE A 78 -17.84 -4.47 7.99
CA ILE A 78 -18.14 -4.66 6.56
C ILE A 78 -16.95 -5.34 5.87
N SER A 79 -15.74 -4.82 6.10
CA SER A 79 -14.51 -5.38 5.55
C SER A 79 -14.30 -6.84 5.96
N SER A 80 -14.52 -7.22 7.22
CA SER A 80 -14.32 -8.61 7.68
C SER A 80 -15.26 -9.58 6.97
N VAL A 81 -16.54 -9.23 6.85
CA VAL A 81 -17.54 -10.06 6.17
C VAL A 81 -17.18 -10.23 4.70
N LEU A 82 -16.86 -9.13 4.00
CA LEU A 82 -16.45 -9.17 2.60
C LEU A 82 -15.14 -9.93 2.40
N ALA A 83 -14.19 -9.83 3.34
CA ALA A 83 -12.92 -10.54 3.27
C ALA A 83 -13.14 -12.06 3.31
N GLY A 84 -13.98 -12.53 4.24
CA GLY A 84 -14.35 -13.93 4.34
C GLY A 84 -15.12 -14.42 3.14
N LEU A 85 -16.20 -13.72 2.75
CA LEU A 85 -17.03 -14.11 1.60
C LEU A 85 -16.23 -14.12 0.31
N GLY A 86 -15.39 -13.12 0.06
CA GLY A 86 -14.59 -13.05 -1.17
C GLY A 86 -13.68 -14.25 -1.34
N PHE A 87 -13.02 -14.71 -0.27
CA PHE A 87 -12.14 -15.88 -0.31
C PHE A 87 -12.90 -17.21 -0.32
N ILE A 88 -13.92 -17.36 0.53
CA ILE A 88 -14.74 -18.58 0.60
C ILE A 88 -15.42 -18.84 -0.74
N LEU A 89 -16.06 -17.82 -1.33
CA LEU A 89 -16.74 -17.96 -2.61
C LEU A 89 -15.76 -18.15 -3.78
N SER A 90 -14.54 -17.62 -3.69
CA SER A 90 -13.48 -17.90 -4.68
C SER A 90 -13.05 -19.37 -4.63
N GLY A 91 -12.91 -19.96 -3.43
CA GLY A 91 -12.61 -21.38 -3.28
C GLY A 91 -13.72 -22.28 -3.81
N LEU A 92 -14.99 -21.87 -3.64
CA LEU A 92 -16.15 -22.59 -4.16
C LEU A 92 -16.34 -22.43 -5.68
N ASN A 93 -15.78 -21.38 -6.29
CA ASN A 93 -15.98 -21.04 -7.71
C ASN A 93 -14.63 -20.82 -8.41
N LEU A 94 -13.85 -21.88 -8.57
CA LEU A 94 -12.50 -21.84 -9.14
C LEU A 94 -12.49 -21.69 -10.68
N THR A 95 -13.13 -20.64 -11.19
CA THR A 95 -13.15 -20.25 -12.61
C THR A 95 -12.64 -18.82 -12.78
N VAL A 96 -12.25 -18.44 -14.00
CA VAL A 96 -11.79 -17.06 -14.29
C VAL A 96 -12.87 -16.06 -13.89
N ALA A 97 -14.13 -16.30 -14.27
CA ALA A 97 -15.25 -15.45 -13.88
C ALA A 97 -15.50 -15.46 -12.36
N GLY A 98 -15.44 -16.62 -11.71
CA GLY A 98 -15.65 -16.78 -10.28
C GLY A 98 -14.62 -16.02 -9.44
N LEU A 99 -13.33 -16.20 -9.71
CA LEU A 99 -12.26 -15.46 -9.01
C LEU A 99 -12.30 -13.98 -9.37
N THR A 100 -12.60 -13.62 -10.61
CA THR A 100 -12.74 -12.20 -10.98
C THR A 100 -13.85 -11.53 -10.18
N LEU A 101 -14.99 -12.20 -9.97
CA LEU A 101 -16.07 -11.65 -9.16
C LEU A 101 -15.74 -11.67 -7.66
N PHE A 102 -15.39 -12.82 -7.10
CA PHE A 102 -15.29 -12.98 -5.64
C PHE A 102 -13.95 -12.49 -5.08
N PHE A 103 -12.83 -12.79 -5.73
CA PHE A 103 -11.54 -12.21 -5.34
C PHE A 103 -11.38 -10.78 -5.89
N GLY A 104 -11.66 -10.58 -7.17
CA GLY A 104 -11.50 -9.28 -7.82
C GLY A 104 -12.45 -8.21 -7.28
N VAL A 105 -13.75 -8.49 -7.15
CA VAL A 105 -14.72 -7.49 -6.68
C VAL A 105 -14.93 -7.58 -5.18
N VAL A 106 -15.35 -8.74 -4.66
CA VAL A 106 -15.79 -8.85 -3.25
C VAL A 106 -14.61 -8.67 -2.28
N PHE A 107 -13.50 -9.38 -2.49
CA PHE A 107 -12.30 -9.18 -1.67
C PHE A 107 -11.63 -7.82 -1.96
N GLY A 108 -11.68 -7.33 -3.21
CA GLY A 108 -11.29 -5.95 -3.54
C GLY A 108 -12.00 -4.89 -2.70
N LEU A 109 -13.33 -5.01 -2.54
CA LEU A 109 -14.14 -4.14 -1.68
C LEU A 109 -13.68 -4.27 -0.21
N ALA A 110 -13.45 -5.51 0.25
CA ALA A 110 -12.97 -5.78 1.60
C ALA A 110 -11.66 -5.05 1.92
N MET A 111 -10.70 -5.09 0.99
CA MET A 111 -9.43 -4.37 1.11
C MET A 111 -9.65 -2.85 1.19
N GLY A 112 -10.53 -2.28 0.36
CA GLY A 112 -10.81 -0.84 0.39
C GLY A 112 -11.41 -0.36 1.70
N PHE A 113 -12.43 -1.05 2.21
CA PHE A 113 -13.02 -0.72 3.51
C PHE A 113 -12.03 -0.95 4.67
N GLY A 114 -11.28 -2.05 4.60
CA GLY A 114 -10.36 -2.50 5.64
C GLY A 114 -9.09 -1.66 5.74
N TYR A 115 -8.58 -1.14 4.62
CA TYR A 115 -7.40 -0.29 4.59
C TYR A 115 -7.74 1.18 4.90
N ALA A 116 -8.94 1.65 4.52
CA ALA A 116 -9.37 3.04 4.74
C ALA A 116 -9.53 3.40 6.23
N SER A 117 -9.78 2.42 7.09
CA SER A 117 -10.22 2.66 8.46
C SER A 117 -9.09 2.76 9.49
N PRO A 118 -8.11 1.84 9.53
CA PRO A 118 -7.16 1.80 10.65
C PRO A 118 -6.23 2.99 10.72
N THR A 119 -5.68 3.44 9.58
CA THR A 119 -4.69 4.52 9.56
C THR A 119 -5.27 5.84 10.07
N PRO A 120 -6.41 6.36 9.54
CA PRO A 120 -7.01 7.58 10.08
C PRO A 120 -7.40 7.48 11.56
N ALA A 121 -7.83 6.30 12.02
CA ALA A 121 -8.16 6.09 13.43
C ALA A 121 -6.92 6.20 14.31
N ALA A 122 -5.84 5.48 13.96
CA ALA A 122 -4.60 5.45 14.71
C ALA A 122 -3.93 6.83 14.79
N VAL A 123 -3.79 7.54 13.66
CA VAL A 123 -3.10 8.84 13.64
C VAL A 123 -3.83 9.94 14.42
N LYS A 124 -5.13 9.79 14.70
CA LYS A 124 -5.90 10.74 15.53
C LYS A 124 -5.50 10.70 17.01
N TRP A 125 -4.97 9.58 17.50
CA TRP A 125 -4.56 9.43 18.92
C TRP A 125 -3.25 10.16 19.26
N PHE A 126 -2.38 10.35 18.27
CA PHE A 126 -1.02 10.84 18.48
C PHE A 126 -0.84 12.28 18.00
N HIS A 127 0.14 12.96 18.57
CA HIS A 127 0.52 14.31 18.17
C HIS A 127 0.92 14.33 16.67
N PRO A 128 0.66 15.41 15.93
CA PRO A 128 0.98 15.50 14.50
C PRO A 128 2.42 15.15 14.13
N GLU A 129 3.36 15.41 15.04
CA GLU A 129 4.79 15.08 14.91
C GLU A 129 5.10 13.57 14.89
N HIS A 130 4.13 12.70 15.13
CA HIS A 130 4.32 11.25 15.11
C HIS A 130 3.45 10.56 14.05
N ARG A 131 2.72 11.32 13.22
CA ARG A 131 1.80 10.74 12.24
C ARG A 131 2.53 9.83 11.25
N GLY A 132 3.76 10.17 10.88
CA GLY A 132 4.60 9.39 9.98
C GLY A 132 4.92 8.00 10.55
N LEU A 133 5.46 7.93 11.76
CA LEU A 133 5.71 6.68 12.48
C LEU A 133 4.43 5.84 12.63
N ILE A 134 3.35 6.47 13.10
CA ILE A 134 2.09 5.76 13.39
C ILE A 134 1.45 5.23 12.11
N SER A 135 1.36 6.05 11.07
CA SER A 135 0.94 5.61 9.73
C SER A 135 1.82 4.48 9.23
N GLY A 136 3.15 4.64 9.34
CA GLY A 136 4.15 3.66 8.98
C GLY A 136 3.89 2.30 9.61
N ILE A 137 3.73 2.22 10.93
CA ILE A 137 3.44 0.97 11.64
C ILE A 137 2.13 0.35 11.17
N VAL A 138 1.04 1.11 11.10
CA VAL A 138 -0.27 0.58 10.70
C VAL A 138 -0.21 0.01 9.29
N VAL A 139 0.31 0.77 8.32
CA VAL A 139 0.34 0.32 6.91
C VAL A 139 1.44 -0.72 6.66
N SER A 140 2.40 -0.87 7.57
CA SER A 140 3.48 -1.86 7.45
C SER A 140 2.98 -3.30 7.41
N GLY A 141 1.83 -3.60 8.03
CA GLY A 141 1.21 -4.92 7.97
C GLY A 141 1.01 -5.40 6.52
N PHE A 142 0.57 -4.51 5.62
CA PHE A 142 0.35 -4.86 4.21
C PHE A 142 1.66 -5.23 3.49
N GLY A 143 2.76 -4.55 3.84
CA GLY A 143 4.08 -4.83 3.28
C GLY A 143 4.71 -6.11 3.83
N LEU A 144 4.46 -6.43 5.11
CA LEU A 144 4.98 -7.63 5.77
C LEU A 144 4.19 -8.90 5.43
N ALA A 145 2.95 -8.76 4.96
CA ALA A 145 2.05 -9.89 4.73
C ALA A 145 2.64 -11.05 3.89
N PRO A 146 3.40 -10.80 2.80
CA PRO A 146 4.00 -11.88 2.04
C PRO A 146 4.98 -12.76 2.81
N VAL A 147 5.61 -12.25 3.88
CA VAL A 147 6.59 -13.02 4.66
C VAL A 147 5.96 -14.22 5.34
N TYR A 148 4.69 -14.13 5.76
CA TYR A 148 3.99 -15.23 6.44
C TYR A 148 2.85 -15.82 5.60
N ILE A 149 2.11 -15.01 4.85
CA ILE A 149 0.96 -15.50 4.06
C ILE A 149 1.44 -16.40 2.93
N ALA A 150 2.49 -16.02 2.20
CA ALA A 150 2.95 -16.82 1.07
C ALA A 150 3.34 -18.26 1.47
N PRO A 151 4.18 -18.51 2.50
CA PRO A 151 4.46 -19.87 2.95
C PRO A 151 3.24 -20.55 3.57
N LEU A 152 2.38 -19.83 4.31
CA LEU A 152 1.13 -20.39 4.83
C LEU A 152 0.22 -20.90 3.71
N THR A 153 -0.02 -20.07 2.69
CA THR A 153 -0.84 -20.41 1.52
C THR A 153 -0.23 -21.59 0.76
N SER A 154 1.09 -21.60 0.54
CA SER A 154 1.77 -22.70 -0.14
C SER A 154 1.61 -24.03 0.62
N SER A 155 1.78 -24.01 1.94
CA SER A 155 1.61 -25.20 2.78
C SER A 155 0.16 -25.69 2.79
N LEU A 156 -0.82 -24.77 2.89
CA LEU A 156 -2.23 -25.12 2.84
C LEU A 156 -2.62 -25.71 1.48
N ILE A 157 -2.09 -25.17 0.36
CA ILE A 157 -2.34 -25.72 -0.98
C ILE A 157 -1.81 -27.15 -1.07
N GLY A 158 -0.60 -27.41 -0.55
CA GLY A 158 -0.03 -28.77 -0.55
C GLY A 158 -0.82 -29.78 0.29
N LEU A 159 -1.47 -29.32 1.36
CA LEU A 159 -2.24 -30.19 2.29
C LEU A 159 -3.70 -30.37 1.90
N LEU A 160 -4.35 -29.31 1.43
CA LEU A 160 -5.81 -29.24 1.27
C LEU A 160 -6.24 -29.06 -0.19
N GLY A 161 -5.32 -28.71 -1.08
CA GLY A 161 -5.62 -28.20 -2.42
C GLY A 161 -6.04 -26.72 -2.41
N LEU A 162 -6.07 -26.12 -3.59
CA LEU A 162 -6.33 -24.68 -3.74
C LEU A 162 -7.75 -24.24 -3.30
N PRO A 163 -8.84 -24.92 -3.71
CA PRO A 163 -10.20 -24.56 -3.28
C PRO A 163 -10.37 -24.48 -1.76
N ALA A 164 -9.96 -25.53 -1.05
CA ALA A 164 -10.06 -25.59 0.40
C ALA A 164 -9.14 -24.56 1.08
N THR A 165 -7.95 -24.31 0.52
CA THR A 165 -7.05 -23.25 1.02
C THR A 165 -7.71 -21.88 0.97
N LEU A 166 -8.37 -21.53 -0.14
CA LEU A 166 -9.06 -20.24 -0.26
C LEU A 166 -10.20 -20.13 0.77
N ILE A 167 -10.96 -21.20 1.00
CA ILE A 167 -12.01 -21.24 2.03
C ILE A 167 -11.41 -21.05 3.43
N THR A 168 -10.35 -21.79 3.77
CA THR A 168 -9.66 -21.69 5.07
C THR A 168 -9.13 -20.29 5.31
N LEU A 169 -8.46 -19.68 4.32
CA LEU A 169 -7.98 -18.31 4.42
C LEU A 169 -9.12 -17.31 4.61
N GLY A 170 -10.24 -17.49 3.91
CA GLY A 170 -11.42 -16.65 4.08
C GLY A 170 -11.98 -16.69 5.50
N ILE A 171 -12.08 -17.89 6.11
CA ILE A 171 -12.51 -18.03 7.51
C ILE A 171 -11.54 -17.31 8.45
N ILE A 172 -10.22 -17.51 8.27
CA ILE A 172 -9.19 -16.85 9.08
C ILE A 172 -9.28 -15.33 8.93
N PHE A 173 -9.40 -14.81 7.71
CA PHE A 173 -9.45 -13.38 7.44
C PHE A 173 -10.70 -12.74 8.05
N PHE A 174 -11.85 -13.40 7.94
CA PHE A 174 -13.08 -12.96 8.62
C PHE A 174 -12.86 -12.86 10.13
N LEU A 175 -12.41 -13.94 10.77
CA LEU A 175 -12.26 -14.00 12.23
C LEU A 175 -11.26 -12.95 12.73
N VAL A 176 -10.09 -12.83 12.10
CA VAL A 176 -9.06 -11.90 12.53
C VAL A 176 -9.51 -10.45 12.37
N VAL A 177 -10.02 -10.06 11.19
CA VAL A 177 -10.47 -8.67 10.97
C VAL A 177 -11.68 -8.34 11.84
N PHE A 178 -12.61 -9.29 12.00
CA PHE A 178 -13.79 -9.14 12.85
C PHE A 178 -13.37 -8.90 14.30
N SER A 179 -12.50 -9.73 14.88
CA SER A 179 -12.01 -9.57 16.25
C SER A 179 -11.24 -8.26 16.45
N LEU A 180 -10.33 -7.91 15.53
CA LEU A 180 -9.55 -6.68 15.63
C LEU A 180 -10.44 -5.42 15.50
N SER A 181 -11.55 -5.49 14.78
CA SER A 181 -12.48 -4.35 14.62
C SER A 181 -13.00 -3.80 15.94
N PHE A 182 -13.14 -4.64 16.97
CA PHE A 182 -13.62 -4.23 18.30
C PHE A 182 -12.59 -3.43 19.09
N THR A 183 -11.32 -3.47 18.70
CA THR A 183 -10.22 -2.77 19.38
C THR A 183 -9.87 -1.43 18.74
N ILE A 184 -10.20 -1.25 17.46
CA ILE A 184 -9.90 -0.03 16.70
C ILE A 184 -10.99 1.02 16.95
N SER A 185 -10.60 2.19 17.45
CA SER A 185 -11.51 3.28 17.77
C SER A 185 -10.86 4.64 17.54
N ASN A 186 -11.68 5.69 17.36
CA ASN A 186 -11.21 7.08 17.40
C ASN A 186 -11.06 7.53 18.88
N PRO A 187 -10.17 8.49 19.17
CA PRO A 187 -10.12 9.11 20.49
C PRO A 187 -11.42 9.90 20.76
N PRO A 188 -11.80 10.08 22.04
CA PRO A 188 -12.98 10.87 22.39
C PRO A 188 -12.81 12.34 21.97
N PRO A 189 -13.92 13.09 21.76
CA PRO A 189 -13.86 14.52 21.49
C PRO A 189 -13.06 15.27 22.58
N GLY A 190 -12.21 16.21 22.18
CA GLY A 190 -11.38 16.99 23.11
C GLY A 190 -10.17 16.24 23.71
N PHE A 191 -9.90 14.99 23.27
CA PHE A 191 -8.75 14.23 23.75
C PHE A 191 -7.42 14.94 23.49
N ARG A 192 -6.60 15.08 24.55
CA ARG A 192 -5.22 15.56 24.42
C ARG A 192 -4.38 14.49 23.73
N ARG A 193 -3.92 14.80 22.52
CA ARG A 193 -3.12 13.89 21.69
C ARG A 193 -1.85 13.46 22.42
N ILE A 194 -1.48 12.19 22.25
CA ILE A 194 -0.33 11.58 22.89
C ILE A 194 0.96 12.11 22.24
N GLU A 195 1.85 12.63 23.07
CA GLU A 195 3.21 13.02 22.71
C GLU A 195 4.17 11.89 23.14
N LEU A 196 5.04 11.44 22.24
CA LEU A 196 6.10 10.48 22.52
C LEU A 196 7.37 11.23 22.92
N LYS A 197 8.22 10.65 23.79
CA LYS A 197 9.46 11.29 24.24
C LYS A 197 10.34 11.71 23.05
N ARG A 198 10.78 12.98 23.06
CA ARG A 198 11.27 13.77 21.91
C ARG A 198 12.62 13.35 21.30
N ARG A 199 12.72 13.59 19.99
CA ARG A 199 13.89 14.23 19.32
C ARG A 199 13.41 15.57 18.71
N PRO A 200 14.25 16.61 18.60
CA PRO A 200 13.84 17.89 18.03
C PRO A 200 13.48 17.72 16.54
N ALA A 201 12.23 18.00 16.18
CA ALA A 201 11.74 17.94 14.81
C ALA A 201 11.80 19.33 14.14
N ARG A 202 11.97 19.37 12.82
CA ARG A 202 11.70 20.58 12.03
C ARG A 202 10.18 20.82 12.05
N ALA A 203 9.74 22.07 12.26
CA ALA A 203 8.32 22.39 12.23
C ALA A 203 7.73 22.08 10.84
N HIS A 204 6.86 21.06 10.78
CA HIS A 204 6.10 20.75 9.58
C HIS A 204 4.84 21.62 9.56
N GLN A 205 4.56 22.24 8.41
CA GLN A 205 3.34 23.03 8.25
C GLN A 205 2.12 22.10 8.22
N ILE A 206 1.19 22.37 9.14
CA ILE A 206 -0.09 21.69 9.25
C ILE A 206 -1.17 22.73 8.99
N THR A 207 -2.11 22.40 8.12
CA THR A 207 -3.26 23.25 7.84
C THR A 207 -4.10 23.47 9.09
N ALA A 208 -4.59 24.69 9.25
CA ALA A 208 -5.64 24.99 10.24
C ALA A 208 -7.04 24.66 9.71
N LYS A 209 -7.20 24.52 8.39
CA LYS A 209 -8.49 24.25 7.72
C LYS A 209 -8.66 22.75 7.46
N ASP A 210 -9.83 22.22 7.81
CA ASP A 210 -10.29 20.90 7.37
C ASP A 210 -10.97 21.00 5.99
N TYR A 211 -10.25 20.65 4.92
CA TYR A 211 -10.76 20.70 3.56
C TYR A 211 -11.74 19.55 3.29
N LYS A 212 -12.82 19.85 2.58
CA LYS A 212 -13.67 18.85 1.92
C LYS A 212 -12.99 18.38 0.63
N VAL A 213 -13.34 17.18 0.15
CA VAL A 213 -12.84 16.62 -1.12
C VAL A 213 -12.94 17.62 -2.27
N ARG A 214 -14.10 18.28 -2.42
CA ARG A 214 -14.34 19.27 -3.49
C ARG A 214 -13.42 20.49 -3.43
N GLU A 215 -12.90 20.81 -2.25
CA GLU A 215 -11.95 21.90 -2.06
C GLU A 215 -10.52 21.39 -2.33
N MET A 216 -10.19 20.21 -1.82
CA MET A 216 -8.89 19.55 -2.04
C MET A 216 -8.58 19.39 -3.54
N VAL A 217 -9.51 18.85 -4.32
CA VAL A 217 -9.28 18.59 -5.76
C VAL A 217 -9.18 19.86 -6.60
N LYS A 218 -9.51 21.04 -6.05
CA LYS A 218 -9.32 22.33 -6.72
C LYS A 218 -7.94 22.93 -6.47
N THR A 219 -7.14 22.33 -5.59
CA THR A 219 -5.79 22.81 -5.27
C THR A 219 -4.77 22.25 -6.24
N VAL A 220 -3.75 23.04 -6.59
CA VAL A 220 -2.62 22.57 -7.42
C VAL A 220 -1.85 21.48 -6.68
N GLN A 221 -1.72 21.61 -5.36
CA GLN A 221 -1.04 20.66 -4.48
C GLN A 221 -1.63 19.26 -4.58
N PHE A 222 -2.95 19.13 -4.74
CA PHE A 222 -3.58 17.83 -4.93
C PHE A 222 -3.03 17.13 -6.17
N TYR A 223 -2.96 17.83 -7.31
CA TYR A 223 -2.45 17.26 -8.56
C TYR A 223 -0.95 16.96 -8.51
N LEU A 224 -0.15 17.81 -7.85
CA LEU A 224 1.27 17.54 -7.64
C LEU A 224 1.46 16.27 -6.79
N LEU A 225 0.76 16.16 -5.65
CA LEU A 225 0.84 15.00 -4.76
C LEU A 225 0.30 13.73 -5.40
N TRP A 226 -0.83 13.80 -6.11
CA TRP A 226 -1.41 12.67 -6.82
C TRP A 226 -0.46 12.17 -7.90
N THR A 227 0.14 13.07 -8.68
CA THR A 227 1.11 12.72 -9.74
C THR A 227 2.38 12.11 -9.15
N MET A 228 2.90 12.67 -8.06
CA MET A 228 4.03 12.05 -7.34
C MET A 228 3.66 10.65 -6.86
N PHE A 229 2.48 10.47 -6.26
CA PHE A 229 2.07 9.15 -5.76
C PHE A 229 1.96 8.14 -6.91
N PHE A 230 1.39 8.56 -8.03
CA PHE A 230 1.32 7.75 -9.25
C PHE A 230 2.72 7.39 -9.74
N PHE A 231 3.61 8.35 -9.98
CA PHE A 231 4.98 8.08 -10.48
C PHE A 231 5.76 7.14 -9.57
N GLY A 232 5.74 7.42 -8.27
CA GLY A 232 6.49 6.64 -7.30
C GLY A 232 6.02 5.20 -7.17
N THR A 233 4.71 4.96 -7.29
CA THR A 233 4.16 3.61 -7.17
C THR A 233 4.17 2.88 -8.51
N PHE A 234 3.81 3.54 -9.60
CA PHE A 234 3.85 2.97 -10.95
C PHE A 234 5.26 2.51 -11.34
N ALA A 235 6.31 3.30 -11.02
CA ALA A 235 7.70 2.94 -11.27
C ALA A 235 8.09 1.59 -10.60
N GLY A 236 7.65 1.36 -9.36
CA GLY A 236 7.84 0.07 -8.70
C GLY A 236 6.99 -1.03 -9.33
N LEU A 237 5.72 -0.76 -9.59
CA LEU A 237 4.75 -1.76 -10.06
C LEU A 237 5.04 -2.28 -11.48
N LEU A 238 5.73 -1.51 -12.32
CA LEU A 238 6.29 -1.97 -13.60
C LEU A 238 7.25 -3.17 -13.45
N ILE A 239 7.95 -3.25 -12.32
CA ILE A 239 9.05 -4.19 -12.10
C ILE A 239 8.66 -5.29 -11.11
N ILE A 240 7.93 -4.94 -10.04
CA ILE A 240 7.56 -5.86 -8.94
C ILE A 240 6.83 -7.11 -9.46
N GLY A 241 5.91 -6.93 -10.42
CA GLY A 241 5.11 -8.05 -10.97
C GLY A 241 5.94 -9.10 -11.72
N GLN A 242 7.12 -8.73 -12.23
CA GLN A 242 7.99 -9.61 -13.01
C GLN A 242 9.29 -9.98 -12.27
N MET A 243 9.35 -9.66 -10.99
CA MET A 243 10.60 -9.66 -10.24
C MET A 243 11.22 -11.04 -10.08
N SER A 244 10.41 -12.10 -10.03
CA SER A 244 10.91 -13.49 -10.05
C SER A 244 11.59 -13.83 -11.38
N LYS A 245 11.01 -13.41 -12.51
CA LYS A 245 11.58 -13.65 -13.85
C LYS A 245 12.85 -12.85 -14.07
N ILE A 246 12.86 -11.56 -13.68
CA ILE A 246 14.06 -10.71 -13.68
C ILE A 246 15.18 -11.39 -12.87
N GLY A 247 14.86 -11.91 -11.69
CA GLY A 247 15.81 -12.64 -10.85
C GLY A 247 16.47 -13.82 -11.54
N LEU A 248 15.66 -14.64 -12.21
CA LEU A 248 16.13 -15.80 -12.94
C LEU A 248 16.95 -15.41 -14.18
N GLU A 249 16.43 -14.50 -15.01
CA GLU A 249 17.02 -14.13 -16.30
C GLU A 249 18.27 -13.26 -16.16
N GLN A 250 18.28 -12.32 -15.20
CA GLN A 250 19.37 -11.33 -15.07
C GLN A 250 20.47 -11.77 -14.11
N ALA A 251 20.12 -12.57 -13.09
CA ALA A 251 21.05 -12.92 -12.01
C ALA A 251 21.03 -14.40 -11.63
N SER A 252 20.38 -15.27 -12.42
CA SER A 252 20.31 -16.72 -12.19
C SER A 252 19.80 -17.11 -10.80
N ILE A 253 18.95 -16.28 -10.19
CA ILE A 253 18.29 -16.60 -8.92
C ILE A 253 17.13 -17.56 -9.20
N SER A 254 17.36 -18.85 -8.98
CA SER A 254 16.35 -19.90 -9.17
C SER A 254 15.19 -19.81 -8.18
N ASN A 255 15.44 -19.35 -6.95
CA ASN A 255 14.42 -19.19 -5.93
C ASN A 255 13.76 -17.80 -5.99
N GLY A 256 12.78 -17.62 -6.89
CA GLY A 256 12.03 -16.38 -7.01
C GLY A 256 11.30 -15.94 -5.72
N PHE A 257 10.96 -16.88 -4.84
CA PHE A 257 10.35 -16.59 -3.55
C PHE A 257 11.29 -15.79 -2.63
N LEU A 258 12.59 -16.07 -2.64
CA LEU A 258 13.59 -15.32 -1.87
C LEU A 258 13.51 -13.82 -2.23
N LEU A 259 13.40 -13.52 -3.51
CA LEU A 259 13.27 -12.15 -3.98
C LEU A 259 11.99 -11.53 -3.40
N VAL A 260 10.84 -12.19 -3.48
CA VAL A 260 9.56 -11.66 -2.99
C VAL A 260 9.63 -11.35 -1.49
N VAL A 261 10.16 -12.27 -0.69
CA VAL A 261 10.29 -12.10 0.77
C VAL A 261 11.23 -10.96 1.14
N VAL A 262 12.41 -10.89 0.51
CA VAL A 262 13.37 -9.80 0.78
C VAL A 262 12.73 -8.44 0.49
N TYR A 263 12.04 -8.31 -0.65
CA TYR A 263 11.31 -7.08 -0.94
C TYR A 263 10.20 -6.78 0.07
N ALA A 264 9.43 -7.78 0.50
CA ALA A 264 8.38 -7.60 1.50
C ALA A 264 8.95 -7.09 2.83
N ILE A 265 10.09 -7.63 3.28
CA ILE A 265 10.80 -7.18 4.49
C ILE A 265 11.23 -5.71 4.34
N PHE A 266 11.90 -5.36 3.24
CA PHE A 266 12.33 -3.98 3.04
C PHE A 266 11.15 -3.02 2.80
N ASN A 267 10.05 -3.49 2.22
CA ASN A 267 8.81 -2.73 2.10
C ASN A 267 8.21 -2.41 3.48
N PHE A 268 8.18 -3.40 4.37
CA PHE A 268 7.79 -3.23 5.77
C PHE A 268 8.72 -2.23 6.49
N ILE A 269 10.04 -2.45 6.44
CA ILE A 269 11.04 -1.58 7.08
C ILE A 269 10.93 -0.16 6.53
N GLY A 270 10.73 -0.02 5.21
CA GLY A 270 10.57 1.26 4.52
C GLY A 270 9.39 2.06 5.02
N ARG A 271 8.23 1.43 5.25
CA ARG A 271 7.03 2.12 5.79
C ARG A 271 7.29 2.74 7.16
N VAL A 272 7.91 1.98 8.06
CA VAL A 272 8.22 2.47 9.42
C VAL A 272 9.34 3.50 9.38
N THR A 273 10.41 3.23 8.64
CA THR A 273 11.62 4.07 8.61
C THR A 273 11.34 5.39 7.91
N TRP A 274 10.77 5.40 6.70
CA TRP A 274 10.45 6.64 6.00
C TRP A 274 9.31 7.40 6.65
N GLY A 275 8.33 6.71 7.25
CA GLY A 275 7.33 7.35 8.10
C GLY A 275 8.00 8.15 9.22
N THR A 276 8.91 7.50 9.96
CA THR A 276 9.68 8.12 11.05
C THR A 276 10.59 9.25 10.57
N ILE A 277 11.35 9.04 9.49
CA ILE A 277 12.22 10.08 8.89
C ILE A 277 11.39 11.29 8.47
N SER A 278 10.20 11.05 7.90
CA SER A 278 9.32 12.13 7.46
C SER A 278 8.75 12.97 8.60
N ASP A 279 8.68 12.44 9.82
CA ASP A 279 8.33 13.23 11.00
C ASP A 279 9.46 14.21 11.38
N TYR A 280 10.72 13.91 11.03
CA TYR A 280 11.88 14.74 11.35
C TYR A 280 12.27 15.71 10.24
N LEU A 281 12.35 15.25 8.98
CA LEU A 281 12.99 16.00 7.89
C LEU A 281 12.07 16.96 7.13
N GLY A 282 10.79 16.63 6.99
CA GLY A 282 9.93 17.22 5.96
C GLY A 282 9.18 16.12 5.23
N ARG A 283 7.86 16.20 5.07
CA ARG A 283 7.13 15.28 4.16
C ARG A 283 7.69 15.36 2.74
N THR A 284 7.82 16.58 2.21
CA THR A 284 8.31 16.85 0.85
C THR A 284 9.80 16.53 0.69
N ILE A 285 10.66 16.90 1.65
CA ILE A 285 12.10 16.56 1.61
C ILE A 285 12.29 15.04 1.64
N THR A 286 11.50 14.33 2.44
CA THR A 286 11.57 12.87 2.50
C THR A 286 11.16 12.23 1.17
N LEU A 287 10.07 12.70 0.55
CA LEU A 287 9.66 12.24 -0.78
C LEU A 287 10.74 12.52 -1.83
N LEU A 288 11.35 13.70 -1.84
CA LEU A 288 12.47 14.04 -2.72
C LEU A 288 13.62 13.02 -2.58
N THR A 289 14.08 12.77 -1.35
CA THR A 289 15.15 11.81 -1.09
C THR A 289 14.80 10.41 -1.60
N MET A 290 13.57 9.96 -1.37
CA MET A 290 13.11 8.65 -1.84
C MET A 290 13.05 8.56 -3.37
N PHE A 291 12.63 9.62 -4.05
CA PHE A 291 12.63 9.67 -5.51
C PHE A 291 14.04 9.67 -6.10
N LEU A 292 14.98 10.37 -5.47
CA LEU A 292 16.39 10.35 -5.89
C LEU A 292 17.01 8.96 -5.73
N ILE A 293 16.74 8.28 -4.60
CA ILE A 293 17.17 6.89 -4.41
C ILE A 293 16.58 5.99 -5.50
N GLN A 294 15.28 6.11 -5.79
CA GLN A 294 14.64 5.31 -6.85
C GLN A 294 15.23 5.58 -8.23
N ALA A 295 15.48 6.85 -8.57
CA ALA A 295 16.07 7.21 -9.86
C ALA A 295 17.43 6.52 -10.06
N VAL A 296 18.31 6.58 -9.05
CA VAL A 296 19.63 5.93 -9.11
C VAL A 296 19.50 4.40 -9.22
N VAL A 297 18.61 3.81 -8.42
CA VAL A 297 18.42 2.35 -8.41
C VAL A 297 17.83 1.85 -9.72
N TYR A 298 16.79 2.49 -10.26
CA TYR A 298 16.19 2.07 -11.53
C TYR A 298 17.13 2.31 -12.71
N PHE A 299 17.91 3.40 -12.70
CA PHE A 299 18.91 3.66 -13.75
C PHE A 299 20.01 2.59 -13.77
N SER A 300 20.47 2.17 -12.58
CA SER A 300 21.51 1.14 -12.45
C SER A 300 20.98 -0.29 -12.62
N PHE A 301 19.67 -0.49 -12.65
CA PHE A 301 19.05 -1.81 -12.51
C PHE A 301 19.47 -2.81 -13.59
N ALA A 302 19.64 -2.37 -14.84
CA ALA A 302 20.09 -3.21 -15.95
C ALA A 302 21.51 -3.79 -15.74
N ALA A 303 22.35 -3.10 -14.97
CA ALA A 303 23.72 -3.51 -14.68
C ALA A 303 23.82 -4.46 -13.47
N LEU A 304 22.73 -4.69 -12.73
CA LEU A 304 22.72 -5.52 -11.52
C LEU A 304 22.60 -7.01 -11.89
N THR A 305 23.65 -7.61 -12.44
CA THR A 305 23.65 -9.01 -12.90
C THR A 305 24.07 -10.03 -11.84
N SER A 306 24.68 -9.58 -10.74
CA SER A 306 25.00 -10.45 -9.60
C SER A 306 23.76 -10.66 -8.71
N PRO A 307 23.53 -11.88 -8.17
CA PRO A 307 22.46 -12.13 -7.21
C PRO A 307 22.42 -11.13 -6.06
N VAL A 308 23.58 -10.82 -5.49
CA VAL A 308 23.73 -9.89 -4.36
C VAL A 308 23.39 -8.46 -4.79
N ALA A 309 23.89 -8.03 -5.94
CA ALA A 309 23.63 -6.69 -6.47
C ALA A 309 22.14 -6.49 -6.76
N LEU A 310 21.49 -7.47 -7.39
CA LEU A 310 20.06 -7.43 -7.67
C LEU A 310 19.21 -7.45 -6.38
N LEU A 311 19.63 -8.23 -5.38
CA LEU A 311 18.97 -8.24 -4.06
C LEU A 311 19.06 -6.88 -3.37
N ILE A 312 20.22 -6.20 -3.42
CA ILE A 312 20.40 -4.85 -2.87
C ILE A 312 19.50 -3.86 -3.62
N GLY A 313 19.57 -3.83 -4.95
CA GLY A 313 18.73 -2.94 -5.76
C GLY A 313 17.24 -3.15 -5.49
N LYS A 314 16.79 -4.40 -5.47
CA LYS A 314 15.39 -4.75 -5.14
C LYS A 314 15.00 -4.34 -3.71
N SER A 315 15.89 -4.50 -2.76
CA SER A 315 15.66 -4.09 -1.37
C SER A 315 15.47 -2.59 -1.25
N LEU A 316 16.27 -1.80 -1.97
CA LEU A 316 16.12 -0.35 -2.01
C LEU A 316 14.80 0.08 -2.67
N VAL A 317 14.39 -0.58 -3.77
CA VAL A 317 13.06 -0.36 -4.38
C VAL A 317 11.95 -0.65 -3.37
N GLY A 318 11.99 -1.80 -2.68
CA GLY A 318 11.01 -2.14 -1.65
C GLY A 318 10.98 -1.11 -0.52
N PHE A 319 12.15 -0.70 -0.05
CA PHE A 319 12.33 0.29 1.00
C PHE A 319 11.69 1.64 0.63
N THR A 320 11.95 2.17 -0.56
CA THR A 320 11.35 3.44 -0.99
C THR A 320 9.86 3.31 -1.33
N PHE A 321 9.44 2.22 -1.97
CA PHE A 321 8.04 1.99 -2.32
C PHE A 321 7.16 1.90 -1.07
N GLY A 322 7.63 1.16 -0.06
CA GLY A 322 6.97 1.07 1.23
C GLY A 322 6.79 2.46 1.87
N GLY A 323 7.86 3.27 1.89
CA GLY A 323 7.81 4.62 2.45
C GLY A 323 6.75 5.51 1.81
N MET A 324 6.48 5.37 0.50
CA MET A 324 5.47 6.20 -0.18
C MET A 324 4.09 5.96 0.41
N LEU A 325 3.73 4.70 0.61
CA LEU A 325 2.44 4.30 1.18
C LEU A 325 2.28 4.73 2.65
N ALA A 326 3.39 5.03 3.35
CA ALA A 326 3.35 5.57 4.71
C ALA A 326 3.22 7.10 4.75
N ILE A 327 3.84 7.82 3.81
CA ILE A 327 3.90 9.29 3.79
C ILE A 327 2.65 9.92 3.17
N PHE A 328 2.11 9.37 2.08
CA PHE A 328 0.94 9.95 1.40
C PHE A 328 -0.33 10.13 2.26
N PRO A 329 -0.72 9.22 3.17
CA PRO A 329 -1.83 9.50 4.08
C PRO A 329 -1.53 10.66 5.03
N VAL A 330 -0.28 10.80 5.45
CA VAL A 330 0.12 11.81 6.43
C VAL A 330 0.28 13.18 5.79
N ILE A 331 0.89 13.30 4.61
CA ILE A 331 0.94 14.58 3.90
C ILE A 331 -0.46 15.05 3.50
N THR A 332 -1.38 14.13 3.20
CA THR A 332 -2.80 14.45 2.99
C THR A 332 -3.42 15.03 4.25
N ALA A 333 -3.14 14.44 5.42
CA ALA A 333 -3.60 14.96 6.71
C ALA A 333 -3.00 16.33 7.05
N ASP A 334 -1.71 16.53 6.75
CA ASP A 334 -1.00 17.77 7.04
C ASP A 334 -1.50 18.91 6.12
N PHE A 335 -1.81 18.63 4.85
CA PHE A 335 -2.25 19.65 3.87
C PHE A 335 -3.75 19.94 3.91
N TYR A 336 -4.58 18.93 4.22
CA TYR A 336 -6.04 19.01 4.06
C TYR A 336 -6.84 18.76 5.34
N GLY A 337 -6.17 18.48 6.46
CA GLY A 337 -6.80 18.33 7.76
C GLY A 337 -7.21 16.90 8.11
N MET A 338 -7.67 16.72 9.35
CA MET A 338 -7.94 15.39 9.93
C MET A 338 -9.41 14.98 9.87
N LYS A 339 -10.32 15.95 9.76
CA LYS A 339 -11.77 15.69 9.85
C LYS A 339 -12.28 14.82 8.70
N ASN A 340 -11.79 15.07 7.49
CA ASN A 340 -12.15 14.35 6.27
C ASN A 340 -10.98 13.49 5.74
N LEU A 341 -10.06 13.09 6.63
CA LEU A 341 -8.83 12.40 6.21
C LEU A 341 -9.12 11.09 5.48
N GLY A 342 -10.09 10.30 5.96
CA GLY A 342 -10.44 9.03 5.32
C GLY A 342 -10.80 9.22 3.85
N VAL A 343 -11.76 10.09 3.56
CA VAL A 343 -12.20 10.33 2.17
C VAL A 343 -11.16 11.07 1.33
N ASN A 344 -10.45 12.05 1.90
CA ASN A 344 -9.41 12.80 1.16
C ASN A 344 -8.25 11.89 0.76
N TYR A 345 -7.78 11.05 1.70
CA TYR A 345 -6.77 10.04 1.37
C TYR A 345 -7.32 8.97 0.43
N GLY A 346 -8.60 8.61 0.56
CA GLY A 346 -9.26 7.70 -0.37
C GLY A 346 -9.24 8.20 -1.82
N VAL A 347 -9.36 9.51 -2.03
CA VAL A 347 -9.18 10.09 -3.38
C VAL A 347 -7.69 10.13 -3.77
N MET A 348 -6.79 10.46 -2.85
CA MET A 348 -5.34 10.50 -3.11
C MET A 348 -4.77 9.14 -3.54
N ILE A 349 -5.18 8.05 -2.88
CA ILE A 349 -4.69 6.69 -3.16
C ILE A 349 -5.17 6.13 -4.50
N THR A 350 -6.13 6.76 -5.17
CA THR A 350 -6.49 6.40 -6.54
C THR A 350 -5.30 6.48 -7.50
N ALA A 351 -4.31 7.33 -7.20
CA ALA A 351 -3.03 7.37 -7.91
C ALA A 351 -2.30 6.02 -7.89
N TRP A 352 -2.22 5.39 -6.70
CA TRP A 352 -1.70 4.03 -6.57
C TRP A 352 -2.58 3.01 -7.28
N GLY A 353 -3.91 3.19 -7.28
CA GLY A 353 -4.84 2.34 -8.02
C GLY A 353 -4.58 2.31 -9.53
N VAL A 354 -4.42 3.49 -10.15
CA VAL A 354 -4.02 3.60 -11.55
C VAL A 354 -2.66 2.93 -11.77
N GLY A 355 -1.72 3.15 -10.84
CA GLY A 355 -0.42 2.48 -10.82
C GLY A 355 -0.51 0.95 -10.79
N GLY A 356 -1.40 0.41 -9.96
CA GLY A 356 -1.60 -1.04 -9.75
C GLY A 356 -2.23 -1.76 -10.93
N ILE A 357 -3.03 -1.05 -11.71
CA ILE A 357 -3.64 -1.59 -12.94
C ILE A 357 -2.64 -1.49 -14.09
N LEU A 358 -2.11 -0.30 -14.34
CA LEU A 358 -1.31 -0.03 -15.54
C LEU A 358 0.13 -0.54 -15.41
N GLY A 359 0.71 -0.54 -14.21
CA GLY A 359 2.12 -0.92 -13.98
C GLY A 359 2.40 -2.36 -14.41
N PRO A 360 1.76 -3.38 -13.81
CA PRO A 360 1.98 -4.77 -14.18
C PRO A 360 1.64 -5.06 -15.64
N LEU A 361 0.54 -4.47 -16.16
CA LEU A 361 0.11 -4.64 -17.54
C LEU A 361 1.17 -4.10 -18.53
N LEU A 362 1.57 -2.85 -18.37
CA LEU A 362 2.55 -2.21 -19.26
C LEU A 362 3.94 -2.81 -19.10
N GLY A 363 4.31 -3.23 -17.88
CA GLY A 363 5.55 -3.96 -17.65
C GLY A 363 5.59 -5.28 -18.42
N GLY A 364 4.50 -6.05 -18.37
CA GLY A 364 4.36 -7.31 -19.12
C GLY A 364 4.43 -7.09 -20.63
N ILE A 365 3.64 -6.15 -21.15
CA ILE A 365 3.65 -5.78 -22.58
C ILE A 365 5.06 -5.34 -23.02
N ALA A 366 5.75 -4.53 -22.22
CA ALA A 366 7.12 -4.12 -22.54
C ALA A 366 8.07 -5.32 -22.65
N ARG A 367 7.93 -6.32 -21.76
CA ARG A 367 8.72 -7.56 -21.81
C ARG A 367 8.38 -8.43 -23.02
N ASP A 368 7.11 -8.52 -23.38
CA ASP A 368 6.64 -9.33 -24.51
C ASP A 368 7.12 -8.76 -25.85
N ILE A 369 7.13 -7.42 -25.99
CA ILE A 369 7.57 -6.74 -27.21
C ILE A 369 9.09 -6.73 -27.34
N THR A 370 9.82 -6.46 -26.24
CA THR A 370 11.26 -6.18 -26.32
C THR A 370 12.15 -7.37 -26.00
N GLY A 371 11.59 -8.45 -25.44
CA GLY A 371 12.39 -9.59 -24.97
C GLY A 371 13.14 -9.33 -23.66
N GLY A 372 13.05 -8.13 -23.07
CA GLY A 372 13.78 -7.78 -21.85
C GLY A 372 13.07 -6.75 -20.97
N TYR A 373 13.77 -6.26 -19.95
CA TYR A 373 13.22 -5.38 -18.92
C TYR A 373 13.75 -3.95 -18.95
N GLY A 374 14.67 -3.64 -19.87
CA GLY A 374 15.37 -2.36 -19.94
C GLY A 374 14.45 -1.15 -20.09
N ILE A 375 13.38 -1.26 -20.90
CA ILE A 375 12.39 -0.18 -21.04
C ILE A 375 11.70 0.10 -19.72
N SER A 376 11.28 -0.94 -18.98
CA SER A 376 10.65 -0.77 -17.67
C SER A 376 11.58 -0.05 -16.69
N TYR A 377 12.88 -0.39 -16.69
CA TYR A 377 13.87 0.30 -15.85
C TYR A 377 14.04 1.76 -16.22
N LEU A 378 14.16 2.06 -17.51
CA LEU A 378 14.32 3.42 -18.00
C LEU A 378 13.09 4.29 -17.69
N VAL A 379 11.89 3.78 -17.95
CA VAL A 379 10.63 4.48 -17.64
C VAL A 379 10.53 4.73 -16.13
N SER A 380 10.81 3.73 -15.29
CA SER A 380 10.82 3.88 -13.84
C SER A 380 11.83 4.92 -13.34
N ALA A 381 13.02 4.99 -13.95
CA ALA A 381 14.03 6.00 -13.65
C ALA A 381 13.55 7.41 -14.02
N ILE A 382 13.01 7.60 -15.24
CA ILE A 382 12.49 8.89 -15.72
C ILE A 382 11.34 9.39 -14.83
N LEU A 383 10.39 8.52 -14.50
CA LEU A 383 9.27 8.87 -13.62
C LEU A 383 9.76 9.22 -12.21
N SER A 384 10.81 8.55 -11.72
CA SER A 384 11.41 8.87 -10.43
C SER A 384 12.09 10.24 -10.43
N ILE A 385 12.81 10.59 -11.50
CA ILE A 385 13.41 11.92 -11.69
C ILE A 385 12.32 12.99 -11.77
N ALA A 386 11.25 12.74 -12.53
CA ALA A 386 10.12 13.65 -12.62
C ALA A 386 9.43 13.83 -11.25
N GLY A 387 9.26 12.76 -10.48
CA GLY A 387 8.74 12.81 -9.11
C GLY A 387 9.63 13.63 -8.16
N ALA A 388 10.96 13.50 -8.26
CA ALA A 388 11.90 14.34 -7.54
C ALA A 388 11.74 15.82 -7.90
N ALA A 389 11.64 16.14 -9.19
CA ALA A 389 11.43 17.52 -9.65
C ALA A 389 10.11 18.10 -9.15
N ILE A 390 9.00 17.36 -9.23
CA ILE A 390 7.70 17.79 -8.70
C ILE A 390 7.78 18.02 -7.18
N SER A 391 8.52 17.19 -6.45
CA SER A 391 8.69 17.34 -5.00
C SER A 391 9.29 18.69 -4.59
N LEU A 392 10.09 19.32 -5.45
CA LEU A 392 10.66 20.65 -5.22
C LEU A 392 9.62 21.77 -5.39
N LEU A 393 8.57 21.52 -6.17
CA LEU A 393 7.47 22.47 -6.44
C LEU A 393 6.39 22.42 -5.37
N VAL A 394 6.25 21.30 -4.65
CA VAL A 394 5.20 21.13 -3.63
C VAL A 394 5.41 22.08 -2.46
N ARG A 395 4.46 23.01 -2.30
CA ARG A 395 4.35 23.92 -1.15
C ARG A 395 3.02 23.70 -0.45
N HIS A 396 2.97 23.97 0.86
CA HIS A 396 1.74 23.87 1.63
C HIS A 396 0.66 24.82 1.07
N PRO A 397 -0.61 24.40 0.92
CA PRO A 397 -1.66 25.20 0.26
C PRO A 397 -1.88 26.56 0.94
N ASP A 398 -1.78 26.63 2.26
CA ASP A 398 -1.97 27.89 3.00
C ASP A 398 -0.86 28.94 2.74
N ARG A 399 0.33 28.54 2.24
CA ARG A 399 1.40 29.49 1.89
C ARG A 399 1.09 30.25 0.59
N GLU A 400 0.44 29.61 -0.39
CA GLU A 400 0.07 30.27 -1.65
C GLU A 400 -1.09 31.26 -1.49
N SER A 401 -1.99 30.99 -0.55
CA SER A 401 -3.07 31.94 -0.22
C SER A 401 -2.57 33.29 0.31
N ARG A 402 -1.33 33.35 0.81
CA ARG A 402 -0.67 34.56 1.32
C ARG A 402 0.18 35.27 0.27
N SER A 403 0.52 34.65 -0.85
CA SER A 403 1.24 35.30 -1.96
C SER A 403 0.32 35.88 -3.03
N LEU A 404 -0.98 35.57 -2.95
CA LEU A 404 -2.05 36.07 -3.83
C LEU A 404 -2.94 37.13 -3.13
N LYS A 405 -2.59 37.51 -1.91
CA LYS A 405 -3.11 38.68 -1.18
C LYS A 405 -1.97 39.66 -1.02
#